data_AF-A0A349J5I3-F1
#
_entry.id   AF-A0A349J5I3-F1
#
_cell.length_a   1.000
_cell.length_b   1.000
_cell.length_c   1.000
_cell.angle_alpha   90.00
_cell.angle_beta   90.00
_cell.angle_gamma   90.00
#
_symmetry.space_group_name_H-M   'P 1'
#
loop_
_entity.id
_entity.type
_entity.pdbx_description
1 polymer ?
#
loop_
_entity_poly.entity_id
_entity_poly.type
_entity_poly.pdbx_seq_one_letter_code
_entity_poly.pdbx_strand_id
1 'polypeptide(L)'
;MPATPCADDRAELSVLGGLLFMPDCFAAVRDHLGPAPARLFTRQRHAAIWTAMADLHGSGQGIDLSRLQNRLADSGSRTDAEATEFLPNMMDHSAPSESDLMVAARELVRLRTASATPSADPSGSPAGIASILAAGSLPLRLRWLTGAAPGWMIWDGRRWATCADAVPLPLNVEIRRAVASGIEARRIDAKAIMQLESAAGMRGIGTLLSAHPSMQLDAARVDPPGLIAFRSHAFNLTTGERLIHDPTRPITKACPVDPGQPSELWPVIADHLRACLGQTAAAVQRYLGSCLLGRGADRRLLWLHGPGGDGKSTLVRVLRHALGEYLAVVPSEVFSEGGRGAHGHELASGMAGARLAVALEVGSRLDWPKLKGLSGGDEQVSKRMYGRAFAFQRPPLLVLVANEAPRPPDNASAERLIVAKLFPPDDPDERLVQVLADGGPARDQLASSCLGWLCDGCRDYLAEGLGPVPSVAAMPTGLDQWWQQATAAGELVARRGWTTPSLVWDHYATWSQHEGQPVASARELGSFLRTVVQAKRTNSGVRYALTIAGVTDGEG
;
A
#
# COMPACT_ATOMS: atom_id res chain seq x y z
N MET A 1 -55.88 -24.48 -18.99
CA MET A 1 -54.76 -23.85 -19.72
C MET A 1 -53.83 -23.26 -18.69
N PRO A 2 -52.52 -23.59 -18.69
CA PRO A 2 -51.60 -23.00 -17.72
C PRO A 2 -51.49 -21.50 -17.99
N ALA A 3 -51.63 -20.69 -16.94
CA ALA A 3 -51.50 -19.25 -17.04
C ALA A 3 -50.09 -18.90 -17.53
N THR A 4 -49.99 -18.07 -18.57
CA THR A 4 -48.71 -17.57 -19.06
C THR A 4 -48.01 -16.81 -17.92
N PRO A 5 -46.77 -17.18 -17.54
CA PRO A 5 -46.09 -16.54 -16.42
C PRO A 5 -45.82 -15.06 -16.68
N CYS A 6 -45.97 -14.22 -15.65
CA CYS A 6 -45.63 -12.80 -15.67
C CYS A 6 -44.12 -12.61 -15.95
N ALA A 7 -43.70 -11.41 -16.37
CA ALA A 7 -42.29 -11.09 -16.57
C ALA A 7 -41.45 -11.30 -15.28
N ASP A 8 -42.02 -10.95 -14.12
CA ASP A 8 -41.39 -11.16 -12.82
C ASP A 8 -41.28 -12.66 -12.48
N ASP A 9 -42.30 -13.45 -12.81
CA ASP A 9 -42.28 -14.91 -12.60
C ASP A 9 -41.19 -15.57 -13.45
N ARG A 10 -41.00 -15.13 -14.70
CA ARG A 10 -39.95 -15.66 -15.57
C ARG A 10 -38.56 -15.33 -15.03
N ALA A 11 -38.37 -14.13 -14.51
CA ALA A 11 -37.10 -13.75 -13.89
C ALA A 11 -36.81 -14.57 -12.62
N GLU A 12 -37.79 -14.76 -11.74
CA GLU A 12 -37.66 -15.62 -10.55
C GLU A 12 -37.33 -17.08 -10.93
N LEU A 13 -38.01 -17.63 -11.93
CA LEU A 13 -37.79 -18.99 -12.44
C LEU A 13 -36.39 -19.14 -13.05
N SER A 14 -35.93 -18.17 -13.82
CA SER A 14 -34.58 -18.18 -14.39
C SER A 14 -33.50 -18.15 -13.31
N VAL A 15 -33.68 -17.36 -12.24
CA VAL A 15 -32.75 -17.34 -11.11
C VAL A 15 -32.70 -18.71 -10.41
N LEU A 16 -33.86 -19.31 -10.11
CA LEU A 16 -33.91 -20.63 -9.48
C LEU A 16 -33.33 -21.73 -10.38
N GLY A 17 -33.56 -21.68 -11.69
CA GLY A 17 -32.95 -22.59 -12.67
C GLY A 17 -31.42 -22.48 -12.66
N GLY A 18 -30.86 -21.27 -12.75
CA GLY A 18 -29.41 -21.06 -12.74
C GLY A 18 -28.73 -21.64 -11.49
N LEU A 19 -29.37 -21.52 -10.33
CA LEU A 19 -28.84 -22.01 -9.05
C LEU A 19 -28.85 -23.54 -8.93
N LEU A 20 -29.77 -24.21 -9.62
CA LEU A 20 -29.88 -25.67 -9.61
C LEU A 20 -28.91 -26.33 -10.59
N PHE A 21 -28.63 -25.69 -11.72
CA PHE A 21 -27.80 -26.28 -12.78
C PHE A 21 -26.34 -25.83 -12.77
N MET A 22 -26.01 -24.73 -12.08
CA MET A 22 -24.64 -24.22 -11.93
C MET A 22 -24.29 -24.14 -10.44
N PRO A 23 -23.74 -25.22 -9.85
CA PRO A 23 -23.54 -25.35 -8.40
C PRO A 23 -22.70 -24.24 -7.75
N ASP A 24 -21.74 -23.67 -8.50
CA ASP A 24 -20.84 -22.63 -8.02
C ASP A 24 -21.50 -21.24 -7.97
N CYS A 25 -22.62 -21.05 -8.67
CA CYS A 25 -23.35 -19.78 -8.71
C CYS A 25 -24.15 -19.52 -7.44
N PHE A 26 -24.44 -20.55 -6.63
CA PHE A 26 -25.26 -20.40 -5.43
C PHE A 26 -24.65 -19.42 -4.42
N ALA A 27 -23.35 -19.53 -4.16
CA ALA A 27 -22.65 -18.63 -3.24
C ALA A 27 -22.64 -17.19 -3.76
N ALA A 28 -22.33 -16.98 -5.04
CA ALA A 28 -22.29 -15.65 -5.65
C ALA A 28 -23.66 -14.96 -5.64
N VAL A 29 -24.74 -15.67 -5.98
CA VAL A 29 -26.09 -15.13 -5.97
C VAL A 29 -26.57 -14.91 -4.54
N ARG A 30 -26.36 -15.87 -3.62
CA ARG A 30 -26.74 -15.71 -2.20
C ARG A 30 -26.03 -14.50 -1.58
N ASP A 31 -24.73 -14.35 -1.81
CA ASP A 31 -23.94 -13.25 -1.25
C ASP A 31 -24.38 -11.90 -1.85
N HIS A 32 -24.79 -11.88 -3.12
CA HIS A 32 -25.37 -10.70 -3.77
C HIS A 32 -26.77 -10.33 -3.22
N LEU A 33 -27.62 -11.33 -2.95
CA LEU A 33 -28.97 -11.11 -2.44
C LEU A 33 -28.99 -10.80 -0.93
N GLY A 34 -27.99 -11.29 -0.17
CA GLY A 34 -27.86 -11.10 1.27
C GLY A 34 -28.81 -11.99 2.10
N PRO A 35 -29.03 -11.69 3.39
CA PRO A 35 -29.68 -12.61 4.35
C PRO A 35 -31.20 -12.77 4.21
N ALA A 36 -31.85 -12.10 3.26
CA ALA A 36 -33.31 -12.19 3.06
C ALA A 36 -33.76 -12.73 1.68
N PRO A 37 -33.09 -13.73 1.06
CA PRO A 37 -33.41 -14.08 -0.31
C PRO A 37 -34.75 -14.81 -0.44
N ALA A 38 -35.17 -15.57 0.57
CA ALA A 38 -36.49 -16.22 0.58
C ALA A 38 -37.66 -15.22 0.45
N ARG A 39 -37.48 -13.97 0.87
CA ARG A 39 -38.50 -12.89 0.72
C ARG A 39 -38.55 -12.29 -0.68
N LEU A 40 -37.49 -12.45 -1.47
CA LEU A 40 -37.45 -11.99 -2.87
C LEU A 40 -38.26 -12.90 -3.79
N PHE A 41 -38.51 -14.14 -3.36
CA PHE A 41 -39.37 -15.07 -4.05
C PHE A 41 -40.80 -14.91 -3.54
N THR A 42 -41.61 -14.21 -4.32
CA THR A 42 -42.94 -13.75 -3.89
C THR A 42 -43.93 -14.89 -3.70
N ARG A 43 -43.75 -16.00 -4.43
CA ARG A 43 -44.57 -17.20 -4.25
C ARG A 43 -44.02 -18.09 -3.14
N GLN A 44 -44.91 -18.48 -2.23
CA GLN A 44 -44.60 -19.36 -1.10
C GLN A 44 -43.83 -20.63 -1.52
N ARG A 45 -44.15 -21.20 -2.69
CA ARG A 45 -43.44 -22.36 -3.26
C ARG A 45 -42.01 -22.05 -3.73
N HIS A 46 -41.75 -20.90 -4.35
CA HIS A 46 -40.40 -20.48 -4.78
C HIS A 46 -39.53 -20.14 -3.57
N ALA A 47 -40.12 -19.53 -2.54
CA ALA A 47 -39.48 -19.30 -1.26
C ALA A 47 -39.11 -20.61 -0.54
N ALA A 48 -39.98 -21.63 -0.60
CA ALA A 48 -39.72 -22.95 -0.05
C ALA A 48 -38.58 -23.69 -0.78
N ILE A 49 -38.56 -23.65 -2.12
CA ILE A 49 -37.47 -24.20 -2.94
C ILE A 49 -36.14 -23.52 -2.59
N TRP A 50 -36.11 -22.17 -2.56
CA TRP A 50 -34.92 -21.43 -2.17
C TRP A 50 -34.43 -21.81 -0.77
N THR A 51 -35.34 -21.92 0.19
CA THR A 51 -35.00 -22.27 1.59
C THR A 51 -34.41 -23.68 1.67
N ALA A 52 -35.02 -24.64 0.99
CA ALA A 52 -34.49 -26.01 0.93
C ALA A 52 -33.10 -26.08 0.28
N MET A 53 -32.85 -25.29 -0.77
CA MET A 53 -31.54 -25.17 -1.42
C MET A 53 -30.48 -24.56 -0.48
N ALA A 54 -30.84 -23.49 0.23
CA ALA A 54 -29.95 -22.83 1.19
C ALA A 54 -29.56 -23.76 2.35
N ASP A 55 -30.50 -24.54 2.86
CA ASP A 55 -30.26 -25.52 3.91
C ASP A 55 -29.37 -26.68 3.43
N LEU A 56 -29.61 -27.20 2.24
CA LEU A 56 -28.82 -28.30 1.66
C LEU A 56 -27.37 -27.89 1.39
N HIS A 57 -27.12 -26.64 0.99
CA HIS A 57 -25.75 -26.15 0.80
C HIS A 57 -24.94 -26.11 2.11
N GLY A 58 -25.58 -25.89 3.26
CA GLY A 58 -24.95 -25.98 4.58
C GLY A 58 -24.37 -27.36 4.92
N SER A 59 -24.69 -28.40 4.14
CA SER A 59 -24.17 -29.76 4.31
C SER A 59 -22.85 -30.05 3.56
N GLY A 60 -22.23 -29.05 2.93
CA GLY A 60 -20.86 -29.13 2.43
C GLY A 60 -20.66 -29.83 1.07
N GLN A 61 -21.72 -30.11 0.32
CA GLN A 61 -21.66 -30.56 -1.07
C GLN A 61 -22.72 -29.85 -1.93
N GLY A 62 -22.47 -29.72 -3.24
CA GLY A 62 -23.40 -29.13 -4.21
C GLY A 62 -24.80 -29.74 -4.14
N ILE A 63 -25.79 -29.00 -4.62
CA ILE A 63 -27.21 -29.35 -4.46
C ILE A 63 -27.62 -30.36 -5.54
N ASP A 64 -27.69 -31.64 -5.19
CA ASP A 64 -28.26 -32.71 -6.03
C ASP A 64 -29.79 -32.56 -6.11
N LEU A 65 -30.35 -32.58 -7.32
CA LEU A 65 -31.80 -32.50 -7.58
C LEU A 65 -32.60 -33.57 -6.82
N SER A 66 -32.05 -34.79 -6.70
CA SER A 66 -32.68 -35.90 -5.98
C SER A 66 -32.75 -35.61 -4.48
N ARG A 67 -31.70 -35.00 -3.92
CA ARG A 67 -31.66 -34.58 -2.50
C ARG A 67 -32.61 -33.41 -2.25
N LEU A 68 -32.69 -32.47 -3.18
CA LEU A 68 -33.63 -31.35 -3.10
C LEU A 68 -35.08 -31.82 -3.14
N GLN A 69 -35.41 -32.74 -4.05
CA GLN A 69 -36.74 -33.34 -4.14
C GLN A 69 -37.12 -34.07 -2.85
N ASN A 70 -36.21 -34.87 -2.28
CA ASN A 70 -36.44 -35.54 -0.99
C ASN A 70 -36.64 -34.54 0.15
N ARG A 71 -35.87 -33.46 0.19
CA ARG A 71 -36.00 -32.43 1.24
C ARG A 71 -37.32 -31.68 1.16
N LEU A 72 -37.78 -31.35 -0.05
CA LEU A 72 -39.10 -30.74 -0.29
C LEU A 72 -40.25 -31.71 0.02
N ALA A 73 -40.02 -33.03 -0.07
CA ALA A 73 -40.99 -34.03 0.36
C ALA A 73 -41.12 -34.10 1.88
N ASP A 74 -39.99 -34.02 2.61
CA ASP A 74 -39.95 -34.09 4.08
C ASP A 74 -40.56 -32.85 4.77
N SER A 75 -40.55 -31.69 4.12
CA SER A 75 -41.12 -30.44 4.67
C SER A 75 -42.65 -30.37 4.62
N GLY A 76 -43.34 -31.46 4.24
CA GLY A 76 -44.81 -31.51 4.18
C GLY A 76 -45.42 -30.82 2.95
N SER A 77 -44.61 -30.35 2.00
CA SER A 77 -45.05 -29.71 0.74
C SER A 77 -45.55 -30.68 -0.34
N ARG A 78 -45.74 -31.97 0.01
CA ARG A 78 -45.94 -33.07 -0.95
C ARG A 78 -47.37 -33.28 -1.44
N THR A 79 -48.35 -32.47 -1.02
CA THR A 79 -49.73 -32.62 -1.53
C THR A 79 -49.94 -32.03 -2.92
N ASP A 80 -49.00 -31.23 -3.44
CA ASP A 80 -49.11 -30.69 -4.80
C ASP A 80 -48.41 -31.58 -5.81
N ALA A 81 -49.20 -32.36 -6.55
CA ALA A 81 -48.75 -33.10 -7.74
C ALA A 81 -47.96 -32.21 -8.74
N GLU A 82 -48.13 -30.89 -8.67
CA GLU A 82 -47.46 -29.87 -9.49
C GLU A 82 -45.94 -29.74 -9.23
N ALA A 83 -45.41 -30.05 -8.04
CA ALA A 83 -43.98 -29.94 -7.77
C ALA A 83 -43.13 -30.91 -8.62
N THR A 84 -43.70 -32.08 -8.91
CA THR A 84 -43.12 -33.11 -9.79
C THR A 84 -43.12 -32.68 -11.26
N GLU A 85 -44.06 -31.83 -11.65
CA GLU A 85 -44.22 -31.29 -13.02
C GLU A 85 -43.41 -29.98 -13.22
N PHE A 86 -43.09 -29.28 -12.13
CA PHE A 86 -42.44 -27.96 -12.14
C PHE A 86 -40.90 -28.02 -12.31
N LEU A 87 -40.20 -28.95 -11.65
CA LEU A 87 -38.75 -29.12 -11.80
C LEU A 87 -38.33 -29.48 -13.25
N PRO A 88 -39.06 -30.36 -13.96
CA PRO A 88 -38.84 -30.59 -15.39
C PRO A 88 -38.98 -29.33 -16.25
N ASN A 89 -39.97 -28.48 -16.00
CA ASN A 89 -40.17 -27.22 -16.73
C ASN A 89 -39.04 -26.19 -16.48
N MET A 90 -38.38 -26.21 -15.32
CA MET A 90 -37.16 -25.40 -15.12
C MET A 90 -35.94 -25.93 -15.88
N MET A 91 -35.88 -27.23 -16.18
CA MET A 91 -34.82 -27.81 -17.02
C MET A 91 -34.99 -27.45 -18.51
N ASP A 92 -36.24 -27.24 -18.94
CA ASP A 92 -36.60 -26.94 -20.33
C ASP A 92 -36.27 -25.47 -20.72
N HIS A 93 -36.11 -24.60 -19.72
CA HIS A 93 -35.44 -23.32 -19.87
C HIS A 93 -33.93 -23.53 -19.75
N SER A 94 -33.29 -23.87 -20.88
CA SER A 94 -31.84 -23.97 -21.03
C SER A 94 -31.12 -22.90 -20.22
N ALA A 95 -30.14 -23.32 -19.41
CA ALA A 95 -29.42 -22.53 -18.41
C ALA A 95 -29.29 -21.04 -18.77
N PRO A 96 -29.68 -20.11 -17.88
CA PRO A 96 -29.62 -18.68 -18.18
C PRO A 96 -28.17 -18.29 -18.46
N SER A 97 -27.95 -17.53 -19.54
CA SER A 97 -26.63 -16.99 -19.83
C SER A 97 -26.21 -16.03 -18.71
N GLU A 98 -24.91 -15.75 -18.59
CA GLU A 98 -24.39 -14.72 -17.67
C GLU A 98 -25.09 -13.36 -17.88
N SER A 99 -25.52 -13.08 -19.11
CA SER A 99 -26.29 -11.88 -19.45
C SER A 99 -27.70 -11.89 -18.84
N ASP A 100 -28.38 -13.04 -18.84
CA ASP A 100 -29.72 -13.19 -18.27
C ASP A 100 -29.68 -13.07 -16.74
N LEU A 101 -28.64 -13.64 -16.10
CA LEU A 101 -28.40 -13.50 -14.66
C LEU A 101 -28.11 -12.04 -14.27
N MET A 102 -27.36 -11.31 -15.09
CA MET A 102 -27.05 -9.89 -14.85
C MET A 102 -28.26 -8.97 -15.08
N VAL A 103 -29.15 -9.30 -16.01
CA VAL A 103 -30.41 -8.58 -16.23
C VAL A 103 -31.37 -8.83 -15.05
N ALA A 104 -31.50 -10.07 -14.59
CA ALA A 104 -32.33 -10.41 -13.44
C ALA A 104 -31.81 -9.78 -12.12
N ALA A 105 -30.49 -9.75 -11.91
CA ALA A 105 -29.88 -9.10 -10.75
C ALA A 105 -30.14 -7.58 -10.73
N ARG A 106 -30.08 -6.92 -11.89
CA ARG A 106 -30.41 -5.49 -12.02
C ARG A 106 -31.87 -5.19 -11.72
N GLU A 107 -32.79 -6.05 -12.16
CA GLU A 107 -34.22 -5.85 -11.94
C GLU A 107 -34.63 -6.13 -10.49
N LEU A 108 -33.98 -7.09 -9.82
CA LEU A 108 -34.15 -7.33 -8.39
C LEU A 108 -33.62 -6.17 -7.53
N VAL A 109 -32.50 -5.55 -7.91
CA VAL A 109 -31.99 -4.32 -7.26
C VAL A 109 -32.99 -3.18 -7.45
N ARG A 110 -33.57 -3.04 -8.65
CA ARG A 110 -34.60 -2.04 -8.96
C ARG A 110 -35.85 -2.20 -8.09
N LEU A 111 -36.36 -3.42 -7.93
CA LEU A 111 -37.50 -3.72 -7.06
C LEU A 111 -37.19 -3.46 -5.57
N ARG A 112 -35.95 -3.70 -5.13
CA ARG A 112 -35.49 -3.33 -3.78
C ARG A 112 -35.48 -1.82 -3.56
N THR A 113 -34.99 -1.05 -4.53
CA THR A 113 -34.97 0.42 -4.46
C THR A 113 -36.38 1.03 -4.46
N ALA A 114 -37.38 0.33 -5.00
CA ALA A 114 -38.78 0.77 -4.96
C ALA A 114 -39.45 0.56 -3.58
N SER A 115 -38.88 -0.26 -2.70
CA SER A 115 -39.43 -0.56 -1.37
C SER A 115 -38.93 0.35 -0.24
N ALA A 116 -37.97 1.23 -0.51
CA ALA A 116 -37.58 2.27 0.43
C ALA A 116 -38.69 3.34 0.45
N THR A 117 -39.40 3.47 1.58
CA THR A 117 -40.34 4.58 1.80
C THR A 117 -39.62 5.91 1.53
N PRO A 118 -40.06 6.71 0.55
CA PRO A 118 -39.42 7.97 0.23
C PRO A 118 -39.56 8.89 1.43
N SER A 119 -38.46 9.49 1.86
CA SER A 119 -38.52 10.57 2.82
C SER A 119 -39.37 11.69 2.22
N ALA A 120 -40.11 12.39 3.06
CA ALA A 120 -40.92 13.53 2.67
C ALA A 120 -39.99 14.69 2.24
N ASP A 121 -39.54 14.63 0.97
CA ASP A 121 -39.23 15.71 0.03
C ASP A 121 -37.98 15.35 -0.83
N PRO A 122 -38.13 14.66 -1.97
CA PRO A 122 -37.06 14.49 -2.92
C PRO A 122 -36.93 15.77 -3.75
N SER A 123 -36.40 16.83 -3.14
CA SER A 123 -36.13 18.04 -3.89
C SER A 123 -35.12 17.72 -5.00
N GLY A 124 -35.38 18.18 -6.24
CA GLY A 124 -34.39 18.23 -7.33
C GLY A 124 -33.22 19.19 -7.02
N SER A 125 -32.88 19.32 -5.74
CA SER A 125 -31.79 20.11 -5.22
C SER A 125 -30.46 19.36 -5.37
N PRO A 126 -29.33 20.09 -5.29
CA PRO A 126 -28.01 19.48 -5.22
C PRO A 126 -27.86 18.43 -4.11
N ALA A 127 -28.52 18.60 -2.96
CA ALA A 127 -28.44 17.68 -1.84
C ALA A 127 -29.24 16.39 -2.05
N GLY A 128 -30.42 16.50 -2.68
CA GLY A 128 -31.21 15.33 -3.09
C GLY A 128 -30.45 14.48 -4.10
N ILE A 129 -29.89 15.11 -5.14
CA ILE A 129 -29.05 14.41 -6.13
C ILE A 129 -27.82 13.78 -5.47
N ALA A 130 -27.08 14.50 -4.63
CA ALA A 130 -25.91 13.95 -3.94
C ALA A 130 -26.27 12.68 -3.13
N SER A 131 -27.39 12.69 -2.40
CA SER A 131 -27.82 11.55 -1.59
C SER A 131 -28.12 10.31 -2.44
N ILE A 132 -28.83 10.49 -3.56
CA ILE A 132 -29.18 9.41 -4.49
C ILE A 132 -27.91 8.83 -5.13
N LEU A 133 -27.02 9.71 -5.60
CA LEU A 133 -25.78 9.28 -6.23
C LEU A 133 -24.90 8.52 -5.24
N ALA A 134 -24.83 8.95 -3.99
CA ALA A 134 -24.04 8.30 -2.94
C ALA A 134 -24.60 6.94 -2.49
N ALA A 135 -25.90 6.71 -2.66
CA ALA A 135 -26.55 5.42 -2.40
C ALA A 135 -26.53 4.48 -3.61
N GLY A 136 -26.28 5.01 -4.80
CA GLY A 136 -26.22 4.25 -6.06
C GLY A 136 -24.86 3.61 -6.33
N SER A 137 -24.51 3.47 -7.62
CA SER A 137 -23.26 2.84 -8.05
C SER A 137 -22.06 3.80 -8.13
N LEU A 138 -22.24 5.11 -7.92
CA LEU A 138 -21.17 6.09 -7.99
C LEU A 138 -20.00 5.78 -7.02
N PRO A 139 -20.23 5.35 -5.76
CA PRO A 139 -19.16 4.98 -4.82
C PRO A 139 -18.24 3.83 -5.28
N LEU A 140 -18.64 3.06 -6.30
CA LEU A 140 -17.83 1.99 -6.91
C LEU A 140 -16.92 2.51 -8.04
N ARG A 141 -17.11 3.76 -8.47
CA ARG A 141 -16.38 4.41 -9.57
C ARG A 141 -15.64 5.66 -9.16
N LEU A 142 -16.13 6.34 -8.12
CA LEU A 142 -15.60 7.60 -7.63
C LEU A 142 -15.66 7.63 -6.10
N ARG A 143 -14.55 8.00 -5.48
CA ARG A 143 -14.45 8.23 -4.03
C ARG A 143 -13.61 9.47 -3.73
N TRP A 144 -13.80 10.03 -2.55
CA TRP A 144 -13.05 11.17 -2.05
C TRP A 144 -12.00 10.70 -1.04
N LEU A 145 -10.72 10.86 -1.37
CA LEU A 145 -9.62 10.64 -0.42
C LEU A 145 -9.66 11.75 0.64
N THR A 146 -9.72 11.37 1.90
CA THR A 146 -9.67 12.30 3.04
C THR A 146 -8.23 12.51 3.52
N GLY A 147 -8.04 13.34 4.55
CA GLY A 147 -6.72 13.56 5.14
C GLY A 147 -5.97 14.74 4.53
N ALA A 148 -4.64 14.64 4.50
CA ALA A 148 -3.79 15.81 4.27
C ALA A 148 -3.57 16.18 2.79
N ALA A 149 -3.84 15.24 1.88
CA ALA A 149 -3.85 15.47 0.44
C ALA A 149 -5.22 15.04 -0.13
N PRO A 150 -6.31 15.75 0.24
CA PRO A 150 -7.65 15.33 -0.12
C PRO A 150 -7.90 15.55 -1.61
N GLY A 151 -8.72 14.69 -2.21
CA GLY A 151 -9.01 14.77 -3.64
C GLY A 151 -9.87 13.63 -4.15
N TRP A 152 -10.38 13.78 -5.37
CA TRP A 152 -11.15 12.73 -6.04
C TRP A 152 -10.25 11.59 -6.49
N MET A 153 -10.76 10.37 -6.31
CA MET A 153 -10.15 9.11 -6.70
C MET A 153 -11.11 8.38 -7.64
N ILE A 154 -10.64 7.96 -8.81
CA ILE A 154 -11.42 7.19 -9.78
C ILE A 154 -10.96 5.74 -9.76
N TRP A 155 -11.90 4.80 -9.80
CA TRP A 155 -11.58 3.39 -9.99
C TRP A 155 -11.18 3.12 -11.43
N ASP A 156 -9.94 2.68 -11.66
CA ASP A 156 -9.38 2.40 -13.00
C ASP A 156 -9.59 0.94 -13.46
N GLY A 157 -10.33 0.15 -12.68
CA GLY A 157 -10.50 -1.29 -12.89
C GLY A 157 -9.62 -2.16 -12.00
N ARG A 158 -8.58 -1.60 -11.37
CA ARG A 158 -7.66 -2.32 -10.47
C ARG A 158 -7.37 -1.60 -9.15
N ARG A 159 -7.41 -0.27 -9.15
CA ARG A 159 -7.11 0.57 -7.99
C ARG A 159 -7.87 1.88 -8.05
N TRP A 160 -7.88 2.58 -6.93
CA TRP A 160 -8.26 3.98 -6.84
C TRP A 160 -7.09 4.86 -7.32
N ALA A 161 -7.24 5.52 -8.47
CA ALA A 161 -6.25 6.44 -9.03
C ALA A 161 -6.66 7.91 -8.79
N THR A 162 -5.68 8.79 -8.57
CA THR A 162 -5.94 10.22 -8.37
C THR A 162 -6.56 10.86 -9.61
N CYS A 163 -7.60 11.67 -9.42
CA CYS A 163 -8.24 12.47 -10.46
C CYS A 163 -7.83 13.94 -10.31
N ALA A 164 -7.25 14.52 -11.37
CA ALA A 164 -6.87 15.93 -11.40
C ALA A 164 -8.04 16.86 -11.77
N ASP A 165 -9.13 16.31 -12.31
CA ASP A 165 -10.26 17.10 -12.78
C ASP A 165 -11.05 17.69 -11.60
N ALA A 166 -11.33 19.00 -11.67
CA ALA A 166 -12.16 19.67 -10.69
C ALA A 166 -13.60 19.12 -10.65
N VAL A 167 -14.06 18.54 -11.76
CA VAL A 167 -15.33 17.80 -11.86
C VAL A 167 -15.01 16.46 -12.53
N PRO A 168 -14.94 15.35 -11.76
CA PRO A 168 -14.64 14.04 -12.32
C PRO A 168 -15.67 13.61 -13.37
N LEU A 169 -15.21 12.98 -14.45
CA LEU A 169 -16.10 12.47 -15.50
C LEU A 169 -17.18 11.50 -14.96
N PRO A 170 -16.89 10.55 -14.05
CA PRO A 170 -17.93 9.70 -13.46
C PRO A 170 -19.03 10.49 -12.75
N LEU A 171 -18.67 11.58 -12.06
CA LEU A 171 -19.64 12.45 -11.41
C LEU A 171 -20.55 13.13 -12.44
N ASN A 172 -19.97 13.70 -13.50
CA ASN A 172 -20.71 14.36 -14.57
C ASN A 172 -21.72 13.41 -15.23
N VAL A 173 -21.27 12.20 -15.59
CA VAL A 173 -22.11 11.17 -16.22
C VAL A 173 -23.28 10.77 -15.31
N GLU A 174 -23.03 10.53 -14.03
CA GLU A 174 -24.11 10.10 -13.13
C GLU A 174 -25.08 11.24 -12.78
N ILE A 175 -24.62 12.50 -12.69
CA ILE A 175 -25.52 13.65 -12.54
C ILE A 175 -26.45 13.76 -13.74
N ARG A 176 -25.90 13.73 -14.98
CA ARG A 176 -26.71 13.80 -16.20
C ARG A 176 -27.71 12.64 -16.29
N ARG A 177 -27.28 11.44 -15.90
CA ARG A 177 -28.16 10.27 -15.88
C ARG A 177 -29.30 10.44 -14.88
N ALA A 178 -29.00 10.85 -13.64
CA ALA A 178 -30.00 11.10 -12.61
C ALA A 178 -30.98 12.21 -13.02
N VAL A 179 -30.47 13.26 -13.67
CA VAL A 179 -31.29 14.35 -14.20
C VAL A 179 -32.21 13.85 -15.32
N ALA A 180 -31.69 13.06 -16.26
CA ALA A 180 -32.47 12.52 -17.37
C ALA A 180 -33.51 11.47 -16.94
N SER A 181 -33.19 10.62 -15.95
CA SER A 181 -34.11 9.61 -15.42
C SER A 181 -35.18 10.19 -14.49
N GLY A 182 -34.99 11.42 -14.01
CA GLY A 182 -35.75 11.98 -12.90
C GLY A 182 -35.37 11.34 -11.56
N ILE A 183 -35.90 11.92 -10.49
CA ILE A 183 -35.70 11.46 -9.11
C ILE A 183 -37.00 10.82 -8.64
N GLU A 184 -36.96 9.58 -8.15
CA GLU A 184 -38.14 8.87 -7.63
C GLU A 184 -39.34 8.92 -8.58
N ALA A 185 -39.08 8.70 -9.88
CA ALA A 185 -40.07 8.78 -10.97
C ALA A 185 -40.73 10.17 -11.18
N ARG A 186 -40.20 11.23 -10.57
CA ARG A 186 -40.62 12.63 -10.79
C ARG A 186 -39.66 13.36 -11.72
N ARG A 187 -40.22 14.11 -12.66
CA ARG A 187 -39.46 14.97 -13.58
C ARG A 187 -38.90 16.18 -12.84
N ILE A 188 -37.64 16.50 -13.11
CA ILE A 188 -36.99 17.73 -12.64
C ILE A 188 -37.36 18.87 -13.58
N ASP A 189 -37.60 20.07 -13.05
CA ASP A 189 -37.95 21.23 -13.86
C ASP A 189 -36.75 21.71 -14.70
N ALA A 190 -37.02 22.26 -15.89
CA ALA A 190 -35.97 22.65 -16.84
C ALA A 190 -34.97 23.67 -16.28
N LYS A 191 -35.39 24.54 -15.35
CA LYS A 191 -34.52 25.53 -14.73
C LYS A 191 -33.55 24.86 -13.74
N ALA A 192 -34.03 23.90 -12.95
CA ALA A 192 -33.18 23.09 -12.09
C ALA A 192 -32.21 22.23 -12.91
N ILE A 193 -32.62 21.66 -14.05
CA ILE A 193 -31.72 20.93 -14.96
C ILE A 193 -30.53 21.81 -15.36
N MET A 194 -30.79 23.02 -15.85
CA MET A 194 -29.73 23.96 -16.25
C MET A 194 -28.79 24.31 -15.09
N GLN A 195 -29.31 24.42 -13.86
CA GLN A 195 -28.50 24.70 -12.68
C GLN A 195 -27.64 23.49 -12.26
N LEU A 196 -28.22 22.29 -12.24
CA LEU A 196 -27.54 21.06 -11.81
C LEU A 196 -26.46 20.62 -12.80
N GLU A 197 -26.71 20.78 -14.11
CA GLU A 197 -25.74 20.47 -15.16
C GLU A 197 -24.71 21.58 -15.39
N SER A 198 -24.87 22.74 -14.76
CA SER A 198 -23.85 23.79 -14.79
C SER A 198 -22.59 23.34 -14.04
N ALA A 199 -21.43 23.87 -14.43
CA ALA A 199 -20.18 23.57 -13.74
C ALA A 199 -20.23 23.94 -12.25
N ALA A 200 -20.98 24.99 -11.88
CA ALA A 200 -21.18 25.38 -10.49
C ALA A 200 -22.05 24.37 -9.72
N GLY A 201 -23.14 23.90 -10.33
CA GLY A 201 -24.02 22.87 -9.78
C GLY A 201 -23.29 21.56 -9.54
N MET A 202 -22.55 21.07 -10.54
CA MET A 202 -21.76 19.84 -10.42
C MET A 202 -20.71 19.91 -9.31
N ARG A 203 -20.02 21.06 -9.16
CA ARG A 203 -19.07 21.27 -8.05
C ARG A 203 -19.77 21.29 -6.69
N GLY A 204 -20.95 21.90 -6.60
CA GLY A 204 -21.77 21.90 -5.39
C GLY A 204 -22.18 20.48 -4.98
N ILE A 205 -22.68 19.69 -5.92
CA ILE A 205 -23.02 18.27 -5.72
C ILE A 205 -21.77 17.49 -5.29
N GLY A 206 -20.64 17.69 -5.98
CA GLY A 206 -19.36 17.07 -5.61
C GLY A 206 -18.94 17.40 -4.18
N THR A 207 -19.11 18.66 -3.75
CA THR A 207 -18.79 19.07 -2.37
C THR A 207 -19.66 18.38 -1.33
N LEU A 208 -20.94 18.14 -1.63
CA LEU A 208 -21.82 17.38 -0.75
C LEU A 208 -21.46 15.89 -0.73
N LEU A 209 -21.13 15.32 -1.90
CA LEU A 209 -20.70 13.94 -2.03
C LEU A 209 -19.38 13.66 -1.29
N SER A 210 -18.40 14.58 -1.32
CA SER A 210 -17.13 14.38 -0.63
C SER A 210 -17.27 14.28 0.90
N ALA A 211 -18.35 14.85 1.45
CA ALA A 211 -18.71 14.72 2.86
C ALA A 211 -19.51 13.44 3.17
N HIS A 212 -20.05 12.74 2.17
CA HIS A 212 -20.89 11.57 2.39
C HIS A 212 -20.07 10.32 2.77
N PRO A 213 -20.43 9.55 3.82
CA PRO A 213 -19.63 8.42 4.30
C PRO A 213 -19.33 7.34 3.25
N SER A 214 -20.29 6.99 2.39
CA SER A 214 -20.08 5.99 1.34
C SER A 214 -19.08 6.41 0.26
N MET A 215 -18.85 7.73 0.12
CA MET A 215 -17.90 8.28 -0.85
C MET A 215 -16.49 8.40 -0.26
N GLN A 216 -16.34 8.37 1.07
CA GLN A 216 -15.05 8.62 1.70
C GLN A 216 -14.10 7.43 1.59
N LEU A 217 -12.86 7.74 1.22
CA LEU A 217 -11.72 6.86 1.28
C LEU A 217 -10.75 7.44 2.31
N ASP A 218 -10.61 6.77 3.45
CA ASP A 218 -9.76 7.22 4.55
C ASP A 218 -8.28 7.01 4.21
N ALA A 219 -7.49 8.09 4.15
CA ALA A 219 -6.07 8.04 3.86
C ALA A 219 -5.25 7.23 4.89
N ALA A 220 -5.74 6.98 6.09
CA ALA A 220 -5.09 6.07 7.04
C ALA A 220 -5.32 4.58 6.68
N ARG A 221 -6.41 4.28 5.96
CA ARG A 221 -6.87 2.91 5.63
C ARG A 221 -6.51 2.46 4.22
N VAL A 222 -6.04 3.37 3.37
CA VAL A 222 -5.57 3.01 2.03
C VAL A 222 -4.33 2.12 2.07
N ASP A 223 -4.21 1.29 1.04
CA ASP A 223 -3.13 0.33 0.84
C ASP A 223 -2.81 -0.47 2.13
N PRO A 224 -3.78 -1.23 2.66
CA PRO A 224 -3.61 -1.92 3.93
C PRO A 224 -2.46 -2.94 3.87
N PRO A 225 -1.76 -3.19 4.99
CA PRO A 225 -0.62 -4.10 4.99
C PRO A 225 -1.02 -5.51 4.58
N GLY A 226 -0.14 -6.19 3.84
CA GLY A 226 -0.37 -7.54 3.34
C GLY A 226 -1.26 -7.63 2.10
N LEU A 227 -1.96 -6.56 1.70
CA LEU A 227 -2.73 -6.51 0.46
C LEU A 227 -1.94 -5.80 -0.62
N ILE A 228 -1.85 -6.35 -1.83
CA ILE A 228 -1.19 -5.72 -2.97
C ILE A 228 -2.01 -5.92 -4.24
N ALA A 229 -2.01 -4.95 -5.14
CA ALA A 229 -2.58 -5.11 -6.48
C ALA A 229 -1.47 -5.33 -7.52
N PHE A 230 -1.65 -6.36 -8.34
CA PHE A 230 -0.90 -6.62 -9.56
C PHE A 230 -1.72 -6.19 -10.78
N ARG A 231 -1.22 -6.46 -11.99
CA ARG A 231 -1.89 -6.08 -13.25
C ARG A 231 -3.27 -6.74 -13.37
N SER A 232 -3.36 -8.05 -13.20
CA SER A 232 -4.60 -8.83 -13.43
C SER A 232 -5.41 -9.13 -12.18
N HIS A 233 -4.84 -9.00 -10.99
CA HIS A 233 -5.50 -9.39 -9.74
C HIS A 233 -4.92 -8.66 -8.53
N ALA A 234 -5.67 -8.67 -7.43
CA ALA A 234 -5.14 -8.35 -6.11
C ALA A 234 -4.66 -9.63 -5.41
N PHE A 235 -3.78 -9.50 -4.43
CA PHE A 235 -3.21 -10.63 -3.72
C PHE A 235 -3.09 -10.32 -2.23
N ASN A 236 -3.52 -11.25 -1.40
CA ASN A 236 -3.30 -11.21 0.03
C ASN A 236 -2.03 -12.00 0.35
N LEU A 237 -0.94 -11.28 0.59
CA LEU A 237 0.38 -11.84 0.89
C LEU A 237 0.42 -12.60 2.22
N THR A 238 -0.51 -12.33 3.14
CA THR A 238 -0.56 -13.03 4.43
C THR A 238 -1.26 -14.38 4.32
N THR A 239 -2.32 -14.48 3.52
CA THR A 239 -3.08 -15.73 3.33
C THR A 239 -2.63 -16.52 2.10
N GLY A 240 -1.90 -15.90 1.17
CA GLY A 240 -1.58 -16.47 -0.14
C GLY A 240 -2.74 -16.47 -1.12
N GLU A 241 -3.83 -15.76 -0.83
CA GLU A 241 -5.05 -15.78 -1.63
C GLU A 241 -4.98 -14.79 -2.80
N ARG A 242 -5.31 -15.28 -4.00
CA ARG A 242 -5.54 -14.47 -5.20
C ARG A 242 -6.96 -13.93 -5.20
N LEU A 243 -7.08 -12.61 -5.28
CA LEU A 243 -8.34 -11.88 -5.20
C LEU A 243 -8.65 -11.18 -6.53
N ILE A 244 -9.92 -11.15 -6.92
CA ILE A 244 -10.35 -10.26 -8.01
C ILE A 244 -10.18 -8.80 -7.61
N HIS A 245 -9.93 -7.92 -8.58
CA HIS A 245 -9.96 -6.48 -8.33
C HIS A 245 -11.36 -6.05 -7.89
N ASP A 246 -11.44 -5.34 -6.78
CA ASP A 246 -12.70 -4.95 -6.15
C ASP A 246 -12.62 -3.49 -5.68
N PRO A 247 -13.47 -2.59 -6.20
CA PRO A 247 -13.50 -1.19 -5.78
C PRO A 247 -13.85 -1.01 -4.29
N THR A 248 -14.42 -2.00 -3.62
CA THR A 248 -14.64 -1.91 -2.17
C THR A 248 -13.33 -1.95 -1.37
N ARG A 249 -12.25 -2.52 -1.93
CA ARG A 249 -10.93 -2.55 -1.29
C ARG A 249 -10.22 -1.19 -1.48
N PRO A 250 -9.64 -0.61 -0.41
CA PRO A 250 -9.03 0.72 -0.47
C PRO A 250 -7.60 0.68 -1.03
N ILE A 251 -7.39 0.04 -2.18
CA ILE A 251 -6.09 -0.03 -2.84
C ILE A 251 -5.91 1.20 -3.73
N THR A 252 -4.83 1.97 -3.55
CA THR A 252 -4.56 3.17 -4.36
C THR A 252 -3.34 3.06 -5.26
N LYS A 253 -2.57 1.98 -5.13
CA LYS A 253 -1.38 1.70 -5.93
C LYS A 253 -1.42 0.28 -6.48
N ALA A 254 -0.74 0.05 -7.60
CA ALA A 254 -0.60 -1.29 -8.15
C ALA A 254 0.78 -1.49 -8.78
N CYS A 255 1.30 -2.71 -8.71
CA CYS A 255 2.40 -3.13 -9.55
C CYS A 255 1.95 -3.12 -11.02
N PRO A 256 2.82 -2.71 -11.96
CA PRO A 256 2.46 -2.60 -13.36
C PRO A 256 2.40 -3.97 -14.06
N VAL A 257 2.96 -5.02 -13.48
CA VAL A 257 3.02 -6.39 -14.01
C VAL A 257 2.47 -7.40 -13.00
N ASP A 258 2.14 -8.60 -13.46
CA ASP A 258 1.88 -9.76 -12.59
C ASP A 258 3.20 -10.45 -12.24
N PRO A 259 3.32 -11.13 -11.09
CA PRO A 259 4.52 -11.88 -10.74
C PRO A 259 4.66 -13.19 -11.55
N GLY A 260 5.89 -13.60 -11.84
CA GLY A 260 6.21 -14.97 -12.24
C GLY A 260 6.23 -15.27 -13.74
N GLN A 261 6.04 -14.28 -14.62
CA GLN A 261 6.33 -14.47 -16.05
C GLN A 261 7.86 -14.59 -16.23
N PRO A 262 8.34 -15.64 -16.93
CA PRO A 262 9.78 -15.87 -17.07
C PRO A 262 10.43 -14.83 -17.99
N SER A 263 11.68 -14.52 -17.69
CA SER A 263 12.58 -13.69 -18.48
C SER A 263 13.93 -14.37 -18.59
N GLU A 264 14.50 -14.40 -19.80
CA GLU A 264 15.84 -14.94 -20.04
C GLU A 264 16.94 -14.10 -19.37
N LEU A 265 16.68 -12.83 -19.10
CA LEU A 265 17.65 -11.90 -18.51
C LEU A 265 17.61 -11.88 -16.98
N TRP A 266 16.54 -12.37 -16.36
CA TRP A 266 16.45 -12.40 -14.90
C TRP A 266 17.51 -13.32 -14.25
N PRO A 267 17.77 -14.55 -14.75
CA PRO A 267 18.85 -15.38 -14.24
C PRO A 267 20.20 -14.66 -14.20
N VAL A 268 20.54 -13.85 -15.20
CA VAL A 268 21.79 -13.07 -15.22
C VAL A 268 21.91 -12.15 -14.00
N ILE A 269 20.83 -11.45 -13.65
CA ILE A 269 20.80 -10.56 -12.47
C ILE A 269 20.83 -11.40 -11.18
N ALA A 270 20.00 -12.45 -11.09
CA ALA A 270 19.89 -13.27 -9.90
C ALA A 270 21.21 -14.00 -9.59
N ASP A 271 21.90 -14.51 -10.60
CA ASP A 271 23.18 -15.20 -10.49
C ASP A 271 24.28 -14.24 -10.08
N HIS A 272 24.31 -13.03 -10.67
CA HIS A 272 25.21 -11.97 -10.26
C HIS A 272 25.03 -11.58 -8.78
N LEU A 273 23.79 -11.40 -8.35
CA LEU A 273 23.47 -11.11 -6.94
C LEU A 273 23.92 -12.25 -6.03
N ARG A 274 23.67 -13.51 -6.41
CA ARG A 274 24.12 -14.68 -5.64
C ARG A 274 25.64 -14.76 -5.55
N ALA A 275 26.35 -14.52 -6.65
CA ALA A 275 27.81 -14.52 -6.69
C ALA A 275 28.41 -13.42 -5.80
N CYS A 276 27.86 -12.21 -5.86
CA CYS A 276 28.35 -11.08 -5.04
C CYS A 276 28.07 -11.25 -3.55
N LEU A 277 26.87 -11.73 -3.20
CA LEU A 277 26.36 -11.72 -1.83
C LEU A 277 26.63 -13.03 -1.07
N GLY A 278 26.87 -14.13 -1.78
CA GLY A 278 27.09 -15.45 -1.18
C GLY A 278 25.97 -15.80 -0.19
N GLN A 279 26.35 -16.03 1.06
CA GLN A 279 25.42 -16.42 2.12
C GLN A 279 24.38 -15.35 2.47
N THR A 280 24.61 -14.07 2.15
CA THR A 280 23.65 -12.98 2.47
C THR A 280 22.59 -12.78 1.40
N ALA A 281 22.70 -13.45 0.25
CA ALA A 281 21.75 -13.29 -0.87
C ALA A 281 20.30 -13.53 -0.45
N ALA A 282 20.03 -14.56 0.35
CA ALA A 282 18.69 -14.88 0.85
C ALA A 282 18.15 -13.82 1.81
N ALA A 283 18.99 -13.23 2.67
CA ALA A 283 18.58 -12.15 3.57
C ALA A 283 18.23 -10.88 2.78
N VAL A 284 19.01 -10.55 1.74
CA VAL A 284 18.72 -9.42 0.84
C VAL A 284 17.43 -9.64 0.07
N GLN A 285 17.19 -10.86 -0.44
CA GLN A 285 15.94 -11.22 -1.09
C GLN A 285 14.74 -11.07 -0.15
N ARG A 286 14.84 -11.60 1.07
CA ARG A 286 13.78 -11.48 2.08
C ARG A 286 13.50 -10.03 2.46
N TYR A 287 14.54 -9.21 2.64
CA TYR A 287 14.38 -7.78 2.92
C TYR A 287 13.70 -7.02 1.77
N LEU A 288 14.14 -7.25 0.53
CA LEU A 288 13.52 -6.60 -0.63
C LEU A 288 12.09 -7.13 -0.84
N GLY A 289 11.85 -8.43 -0.66
CA GLY A 289 10.53 -9.05 -0.78
C GLY A 289 9.55 -8.59 0.30
N SER A 290 9.99 -8.42 1.54
CA SER A 290 9.13 -7.98 2.65
C SER A 290 8.52 -6.60 2.41
N CYS A 291 9.08 -5.80 1.50
CA CYS A 291 8.48 -4.52 1.10
C CYS A 291 7.06 -4.69 0.58
N LEU A 292 6.76 -5.80 -0.09
CA LEU A 292 5.42 -6.09 -0.58
C LEU A 292 4.38 -6.09 0.54
N LEU A 293 4.74 -6.33 1.80
CA LEU A 293 3.81 -6.33 2.93
C LEU A 293 3.34 -4.93 3.34
N GLY A 294 4.09 -3.86 3.06
CA GLY A 294 3.74 -2.50 3.47
C GLY A 294 3.54 -2.34 4.99
N ARG A 295 4.30 -3.08 5.80
CA ARG A 295 4.23 -3.06 7.28
C ARG A 295 5.22 -2.09 7.94
N GLY A 296 6.30 -1.70 7.26
CA GLY A 296 7.35 -0.86 7.81
C GLY A 296 8.74 -1.46 7.59
N ALA A 297 9.78 -0.78 8.09
CA ALA A 297 11.18 -1.12 7.83
C ALA A 297 11.83 -2.11 8.81
N ASP A 298 11.07 -2.67 9.77
CA ASP A 298 11.52 -3.69 10.74
C ASP A 298 12.89 -3.41 11.41
N ARG A 299 13.21 -2.14 11.67
CA ARG A 299 14.51 -1.69 12.19
C ARG A 299 15.69 -2.16 11.34
N ARG A 300 15.51 -2.22 10.03
CA ARG A 300 16.51 -2.62 9.04
C ARG A 300 16.56 -1.65 7.87
N LEU A 301 17.72 -1.58 7.25
CA LEU A 301 18.09 -0.73 6.13
C LEU A 301 19.01 -1.55 5.23
N LEU A 302 18.80 -1.54 3.91
CA LEU A 302 19.74 -2.15 2.98
C LEU A 302 20.77 -1.11 2.54
N TRP A 303 22.04 -1.36 2.82
CA TRP A 303 23.16 -0.62 2.27
C TRP A 303 23.76 -1.39 1.10
N LEU A 304 23.44 -0.94 -0.11
CA LEU A 304 23.93 -1.54 -1.34
C LEU A 304 25.14 -0.75 -1.84
N HIS A 305 26.32 -1.36 -1.86
CA HIS A 305 27.53 -0.66 -2.27
C HIS A 305 28.45 -1.46 -3.15
N GLY A 306 29.36 -0.76 -3.84
CA GLY A 306 30.32 -1.37 -4.74
C GLY A 306 30.84 -0.34 -5.72
N PRO A 307 31.87 -0.70 -6.51
CA PRO A 307 32.44 0.22 -7.50
C PRO A 307 31.42 0.57 -8.59
N GLY A 308 31.74 1.53 -9.45
CA GLY A 308 30.93 1.78 -10.64
C GLY A 308 30.88 0.54 -11.55
N GLY A 309 29.76 0.35 -12.27
CA GLY A 309 29.59 -0.77 -13.21
C GLY A 309 29.21 -2.12 -12.58
N ASP A 310 28.86 -2.14 -11.30
CA ASP A 310 28.52 -3.34 -10.51
C ASP A 310 27.05 -3.79 -10.57
N GLY A 311 26.22 -3.12 -11.36
CA GLY A 311 24.81 -3.46 -11.55
C GLY A 311 23.84 -2.88 -10.52
N LYS A 312 24.29 -2.05 -9.55
CA LYS A 312 23.40 -1.38 -8.57
C LYS A 312 22.25 -0.62 -9.25
N SER A 313 22.59 0.24 -10.21
CA SER A 313 21.60 1.04 -10.95
C SER A 313 20.67 0.18 -11.80
N THR A 314 21.18 -0.92 -12.36
CA THR A 314 20.39 -1.91 -13.12
C THR A 314 19.35 -2.56 -12.22
N LEU A 315 19.75 -3.06 -11.03
CA LEU A 315 18.83 -3.63 -10.05
C LEU A 315 17.74 -2.63 -9.64
N VAL A 316 18.11 -1.39 -9.32
CA VAL A 316 17.14 -0.35 -8.95
C VAL A 316 16.15 -0.06 -10.07
N ARG A 317 16.61 -0.03 -11.34
CA ARG A 317 15.72 0.15 -12.49
C ARG A 317 14.73 -1.01 -12.63
N VAL A 318 15.20 -2.25 -12.50
CA VAL A 318 14.32 -3.43 -12.56
C VAL A 318 13.31 -3.42 -11.42
N LEU A 319 13.73 -3.15 -10.17
CA LEU A 319 12.83 -3.01 -9.02
C LEU A 319 11.78 -1.92 -9.25
N ARG A 320 12.17 -0.77 -9.82
CA ARG A 320 11.25 0.32 -10.15
C ARG A 320 10.20 -0.12 -11.16
N HIS A 321 10.58 -0.91 -12.17
CA HIS A 321 9.64 -1.46 -13.14
C HIS A 321 8.76 -2.56 -12.56
N ALA A 322 9.24 -3.36 -11.61
CA ALA A 322 8.45 -4.40 -10.93
C ALA A 322 7.44 -3.81 -9.94
N LEU A 323 7.84 -2.81 -9.15
CA LEU A 323 7.04 -2.25 -8.06
C LEU A 323 6.18 -1.05 -8.49
N GLY A 324 6.54 -0.35 -9.58
CA GLY A 324 5.83 0.83 -10.05
C GLY A 324 5.69 1.89 -8.96
N GLU A 325 4.44 2.25 -8.63
CA GLU A 325 4.11 3.30 -7.65
C GLU A 325 4.46 2.95 -6.21
N TYR A 326 4.80 1.69 -5.93
CA TYR A 326 5.27 1.24 -4.63
C TYR A 326 6.77 1.52 -4.41
N LEU A 327 7.53 1.87 -5.45
CA LEU A 327 8.93 2.29 -5.29
C LEU A 327 9.07 3.80 -5.48
N ALA A 328 9.65 4.47 -4.48
CA ALA A 328 10.08 5.85 -4.58
C ALA A 328 11.61 5.92 -4.72
N VAL A 329 12.12 6.77 -5.62
CA VAL A 329 13.52 7.18 -5.58
C VAL A 329 13.57 8.55 -4.92
N VAL A 330 14.40 8.67 -3.90
CA VAL A 330 14.50 9.84 -3.03
C VAL A 330 15.90 10.43 -3.17
N PRO A 331 16.04 11.77 -3.25
CA PRO A 331 17.36 12.40 -3.30
C PRO A 331 18.20 12.07 -2.05
N SER A 332 19.50 11.87 -2.22
CA SER A 332 20.39 11.44 -1.13
C SER A 332 20.51 12.50 -0.02
N GLU A 333 20.30 13.77 -0.36
CA GLU A 333 20.31 14.91 0.56
C GLU A 333 19.27 14.77 1.67
N VAL A 334 18.21 13.97 1.45
CA VAL A 334 17.22 13.64 2.47
C VAL A 334 17.85 12.92 3.64
N PHE A 335 18.91 12.15 3.42
CA PHE A 335 19.59 11.35 4.44
C PHE A 335 20.90 11.97 4.92
N SER A 336 21.36 13.06 4.30
CA SER A 336 22.64 13.71 4.59
C SER A 336 22.57 14.67 5.78
N GLU A 337 23.68 14.79 6.51
CA GLU A 337 23.82 15.77 7.58
C GLU A 337 23.67 17.21 7.06
N GLY A 338 22.74 17.98 7.64
CA GLY A 338 22.50 19.38 7.22
C GLY A 338 21.34 19.56 6.25
N GLY A 339 20.72 18.46 5.77
CA GLY A 339 19.40 18.47 5.12
C GLY A 339 18.25 18.79 6.07
N ARG A 340 18.37 19.88 6.85
CA ARG A 340 17.39 20.31 7.85
C ARG A 340 16.50 21.42 7.26
N GLY A 341 15.18 21.30 7.44
CA GLY A 341 14.21 22.33 7.08
C GLY A 341 13.06 21.83 6.20
N ALA A 342 12.22 22.76 5.74
CA ALA A 342 11.06 22.47 4.89
C ALA A 342 11.40 21.62 3.66
N HIS A 343 12.60 21.78 3.10
CA HIS A 343 13.08 21.04 1.95
C HIS A 343 13.26 19.53 2.22
N GLY A 344 13.79 19.15 3.39
CA GLY A 344 13.93 17.73 3.77
C GLY A 344 12.59 17.04 4.01
N HIS A 345 11.60 17.76 4.52
CA HIS A 345 10.23 17.25 4.66
C HIS A 345 9.52 17.15 3.30
N GLU A 346 9.73 18.13 2.41
CA GLU A 346 9.18 18.14 1.06
C GLU A 346 9.71 16.98 0.22
N LEU A 347 11.02 16.74 0.24
CA LEU A 347 11.65 15.62 -0.46
C LEU A 347 11.22 14.26 0.12
N ALA A 348 10.99 14.19 1.43
CA ALA A 348 10.44 13.00 2.07
C ALA A 348 8.98 12.72 1.70
N SER A 349 8.26 13.70 1.16
CA SER A 349 6.85 13.52 0.76
C SER A 349 6.69 12.53 -0.41
N GLY A 350 7.75 12.33 -1.21
CA GLY A 350 7.79 11.32 -2.27
C GLY A 350 7.75 9.88 -1.75
N MET A 351 8.02 9.66 -0.45
CA MET A 351 7.92 8.34 0.18
C MET A 351 6.49 7.96 0.58
N ALA A 352 5.53 8.89 0.51
CA ALA A 352 4.15 8.65 0.93
C ALA A 352 3.49 7.52 0.13
N GLY A 353 3.07 6.48 0.87
CA GLY A 353 2.47 5.27 0.30
C GLY A 353 3.45 4.41 -0.51
N ALA A 354 4.74 4.75 -0.58
CA ALA A 354 5.74 3.83 -1.11
C ALA A 354 5.93 2.67 -0.12
N ARG A 355 6.33 1.51 -0.64
CA ARG A 355 6.72 0.34 0.15
C ARG A 355 8.24 0.16 0.19
N LEU A 356 8.93 0.63 -0.85
CA LEU A 356 10.37 0.68 -0.93
C LEU A 356 10.81 2.10 -1.33
N ALA A 357 11.77 2.67 -0.62
CA ALA A 357 12.40 3.93 -0.99
C ALA A 357 13.89 3.72 -1.22
N VAL A 358 14.39 4.23 -2.34
CA VAL A 358 15.78 4.07 -2.76
C VAL A 358 16.44 5.43 -2.82
N ALA A 359 17.59 5.58 -2.17
CA ALA A 359 18.46 6.73 -2.30
C ALA A 359 19.69 6.34 -3.12
N LEU A 360 19.95 7.06 -4.20
CA LEU A 360 21.12 6.83 -5.04
C LEU A 360 22.27 7.75 -4.62
N GLU A 361 23.49 7.28 -4.78
CA GLU A 361 24.72 8.08 -4.55
C GLU A 361 24.81 8.67 -3.13
N VAL A 362 24.49 7.85 -2.15
CA VAL A 362 24.57 8.23 -0.74
C VAL A 362 26.04 8.39 -0.33
N GLY A 363 26.38 9.59 0.17
CA GLY A 363 27.69 9.90 0.72
C GLY A 363 27.90 9.36 2.13
N SER A 364 29.11 9.55 2.67
CA SER A 364 29.51 9.05 3.99
C SER A 364 28.93 9.83 5.18
N ARG A 365 28.44 11.06 4.97
CA ARG A 365 27.91 11.93 6.04
C ARG A 365 26.39 11.83 6.15
N LEU A 366 25.92 10.90 6.96
CA LEU A 366 24.50 10.62 7.15
C LEU A 366 23.93 11.18 8.46
N ASP A 367 22.67 11.57 8.43
CA ASP A 367 21.86 11.83 9.61
C ASP A 367 21.38 10.49 10.21
N TRP A 368 22.25 9.86 11.00
CA TRP A 368 21.97 8.59 11.67
C TRP A 368 20.73 8.65 12.58
N PRO A 369 20.49 9.70 13.38
CA PRO A 369 19.23 9.85 14.12
C PRO A 369 17.99 9.77 13.21
N LYS A 370 18.00 10.45 12.05
CA LYS A 370 16.90 10.38 11.08
C LYS A 370 16.73 8.97 10.52
N LEU A 371 17.82 8.31 10.11
CA LEU A 371 17.78 6.92 9.62
C LEU A 371 17.26 5.95 10.69
N LYS A 372 17.63 6.14 11.97
CA LYS A 372 17.12 5.36 13.10
C LYS A 372 15.62 5.54 13.29
N GLY A 373 15.10 6.77 13.16
CA GLY A 373 13.66 7.05 13.22
C GLY A 373 12.89 6.43 12.06
N LEU A 374 13.41 6.57 10.83
CA LEU A 374 12.78 5.99 9.63
C LEU A 374 12.77 4.46 9.63
N SER A 375 13.89 3.83 10.03
CA SER A 375 13.95 2.37 10.17
C SER A 375 13.16 1.84 11.36
N GLY A 376 12.99 2.67 12.41
CA GLY A 376 12.29 2.32 13.65
C GLY A 376 10.81 1.98 13.48
N GLY A 377 10.20 2.44 12.39
CA GLY A 377 8.76 2.31 12.16
C GLY A 377 7.93 3.39 12.87
N ASP A 378 8.58 4.39 13.48
CA ASP A 378 7.90 5.51 14.12
C ASP A 378 7.15 6.34 13.07
N GLU A 379 5.97 6.85 13.43
CA GLU A 379 5.17 7.73 12.56
C GLU A 379 5.99 8.97 12.16
N GLN A 380 6.02 9.26 10.86
CA GLN A 380 6.81 10.36 10.33
C GLN A 380 5.91 11.48 9.83
N VAL A 381 6.12 12.68 10.37
CA VAL A 381 5.45 13.89 9.91
C VAL A 381 6.28 14.55 8.81
N SER A 382 5.68 14.68 7.63
CA SER A 382 6.23 15.35 6.45
C SER A 382 5.31 16.52 6.06
N LYS A 383 5.79 17.39 5.16
CA LYS A 383 5.04 18.54 4.65
C LYS A 383 5.47 18.79 3.22
N ARG A 384 4.52 18.87 2.28
CA ARG A 384 4.77 19.33 0.91
C ARG A 384 4.97 20.85 0.88
N MET A 385 5.69 21.37 -0.11
CA MET A 385 5.79 22.81 -0.34
C MET A 385 4.38 23.41 -0.43
N TYR A 386 4.09 24.44 0.36
CA TYR A 386 2.77 25.10 0.44
C TYR A 386 1.58 24.18 0.81
N GLY A 387 1.83 22.93 1.18
CA GLY A 387 0.83 21.95 1.59
C GLY A 387 0.63 21.88 3.11
N ARG A 388 -0.44 21.21 3.55
CA ARG A 388 -0.61 20.85 4.96
C ARG A 388 0.40 19.75 5.34
N ALA A 389 0.84 19.77 6.60
CA ALA A 389 1.65 18.68 7.13
C ALA A 389 0.80 17.39 7.13
N PHE A 390 1.45 16.27 6.89
CA PHE A 390 0.84 14.95 6.87
C PHE A 390 1.77 13.94 7.51
N ALA A 391 1.19 12.99 8.24
CA ALA A 391 1.92 11.85 8.74
C ALA A 391 1.75 10.68 7.77
N PHE A 392 2.83 9.96 7.47
CA PHE A 392 2.71 8.62 6.92
C PHE A 392 2.99 7.61 8.03
N GLN A 393 2.00 6.76 8.31
CA GLN A 393 2.01 5.83 9.44
C GLN A 393 2.97 4.65 9.26
N ARG A 394 3.37 4.38 8.02
CA ARG A 394 4.14 3.18 7.64
C ARG A 394 5.28 3.61 6.71
N PRO A 395 6.47 3.92 7.27
CA PRO A 395 7.64 4.25 6.46
C PRO A 395 7.99 3.10 5.51
N PRO A 396 8.42 3.38 4.26
CA PRO A 396 8.90 2.34 3.37
C PRO A 396 10.21 1.73 3.89
N LEU A 397 10.52 0.51 3.45
CA LEU A 397 11.88 -0.01 3.60
C LEU A 397 12.84 0.85 2.81
N LEU A 398 14.05 1.03 3.34
CA LEU A 398 15.06 1.90 2.74
C LEU A 398 16.17 1.08 2.07
N VAL A 399 16.57 1.51 0.89
CA VAL A 399 17.77 1.04 0.19
C VAL A 399 18.66 2.26 -0.06
N LEU A 400 19.82 2.28 0.59
CA LEU A 400 20.84 3.31 0.41
C LEU A 400 21.91 2.76 -0.52
N VAL A 401 22.05 3.37 -1.69
CA VAL A 401 23.01 2.96 -2.72
C VAL A 401 24.22 3.87 -2.66
N ALA A 402 25.41 3.31 -2.47
CA ALA A 402 26.66 4.06 -2.32
C ALA A 402 27.81 3.40 -3.07
N ASN A 403 28.92 4.12 -3.24
CA ASN A 403 30.16 3.51 -3.76
C ASN A 403 31.02 2.93 -2.63
N GLU A 404 31.02 3.59 -1.48
CA GLU A 404 31.80 3.17 -0.31
C GLU A 404 30.97 2.29 0.65
N ALA A 405 31.69 1.51 1.46
CA ALA A 405 31.11 0.79 2.58
C ALA A 405 30.53 1.77 3.63
N PRO A 406 29.49 1.38 4.37
CA PRO A 406 28.91 2.25 5.38
C PRO A 406 29.86 2.38 6.57
N ARG A 407 29.80 3.54 7.24
CA ARG A 407 30.55 3.81 8.47
C ARG A 407 29.56 4.13 9.60
N PRO A 408 28.89 3.12 10.17
CA PRO A 408 27.98 3.34 11.29
C PRO A 408 28.76 3.82 12.52
N PRO A 409 28.29 4.88 13.22
CA PRO A 409 29.01 5.51 14.32
C PRO A 409 28.91 4.71 15.63
N ASP A 410 27.92 3.83 15.74
CA ASP A 410 27.65 3.02 16.92
C ASP A 410 27.04 1.65 16.54
N ASN A 411 27.07 0.70 17.48
CA ASN A 411 26.51 -0.64 17.27
C ASN A 411 25.01 -0.59 16.95
N ALA A 412 24.26 0.32 17.58
CA ALA A 412 22.83 0.48 17.31
C ALA A 412 22.56 0.84 15.84
N SER A 413 23.40 1.66 15.22
CA SER A 413 23.33 2.00 13.80
C SER A 413 23.75 0.82 12.94
N ALA A 414 24.82 0.13 13.34
CA ALA A 414 25.36 -1.00 12.61
C ALA A 414 24.36 -2.18 12.54
N GLU A 415 23.66 -2.49 13.64
CA GLU A 415 22.63 -3.54 13.73
C GLU A 415 21.43 -3.32 12.81
N ARG A 416 21.22 -2.09 12.33
CA ARG A 416 20.16 -1.79 11.36
C ARG A 416 20.59 -2.07 9.92
N LEU A 417 21.87 -2.21 9.64
CA LEU A 417 22.37 -2.35 8.28
C LEU A 417 22.39 -3.80 7.84
N ILE A 418 21.78 -4.05 6.69
CA ILE A 418 22.06 -5.19 5.83
C ILE A 418 23.04 -4.68 4.79
N VAL A 419 24.29 -5.15 4.82
CA VAL A 419 25.31 -4.68 3.88
C VAL A 419 25.43 -5.66 2.71
N ALA A 420 25.15 -5.14 1.52
CA ALA A 420 25.20 -5.86 0.26
C ALA A 420 26.29 -5.23 -0.60
N LYS A 421 27.42 -5.93 -0.75
CA LYS A 421 28.52 -5.50 -1.63
C LYS A 421 28.35 -6.15 -2.99
N LEU A 422 28.23 -5.33 -4.04
CA LEU A 422 28.26 -5.78 -5.43
C LEU A 422 29.63 -5.50 -6.05
N PHE A 423 29.98 -6.30 -7.04
CA PHE A 423 31.15 -6.15 -7.88
C PHE A 423 30.72 -6.09 -9.36
N PRO A 424 31.56 -5.59 -10.27
CA PRO A 424 31.30 -5.71 -11.70
C PRO A 424 31.14 -7.19 -12.09
N PRO A 425 30.16 -7.55 -12.93
CA PRO A 425 30.06 -8.90 -13.46
C PRO A 425 31.26 -9.17 -14.37
N ASP A 426 31.73 -10.43 -14.39
CA ASP A 426 32.82 -10.86 -15.27
C ASP A 426 32.40 -10.77 -16.76
N ASP A 427 31.14 -11.06 -17.05
CA ASP A 427 30.55 -11.01 -18.40
C ASP A 427 29.23 -10.18 -18.38
N PRO A 428 29.27 -8.88 -18.67
CA PRO A 428 28.09 -8.03 -18.67
C PRO A 428 27.20 -8.27 -19.91
N ASP A 429 25.95 -8.65 -19.69
CA ASP A 429 24.97 -8.80 -20.79
C ASP A 429 24.41 -7.45 -21.24
N GLU A 430 24.86 -6.96 -22.40
CA GLU A 430 24.45 -5.67 -22.98
C GLU A 430 22.94 -5.59 -23.26
N ARG A 431 22.24 -6.73 -23.41
CA ARG A 431 20.79 -6.75 -23.62
C ARG A 431 20.03 -6.15 -22.44
N LEU A 432 20.58 -6.22 -21.23
CA LEU A 432 19.98 -5.60 -20.04
C LEU A 432 19.82 -4.09 -20.20
N VAL A 433 20.82 -3.41 -20.77
CA VAL A 433 20.79 -1.96 -20.99
C VAL A 433 19.73 -1.60 -22.01
N GLN A 434 19.68 -2.34 -23.12
CA GLN A 434 18.72 -2.15 -24.21
C GLN A 434 17.28 -2.38 -23.72
N VAL A 435 17.01 -3.55 -23.10
CA VAL A 435 15.67 -3.89 -22.60
C VAL A 435 15.14 -2.87 -21.58
N LEU A 436 16.00 -2.36 -20.70
CA LEU A 436 15.63 -1.33 -19.73
C LEU A 436 15.43 0.06 -20.36
N ALA A 437 15.97 0.33 -21.55
CA ALA A 437 15.79 1.57 -22.29
C ALA A 437 14.53 1.53 -23.19
N ASP A 438 14.34 0.44 -23.94
CA ASP A 438 13.33 0.31 -24.98
C ASP A 438 11.89 0.25 -24.42
N GLY A 439 11.74 -0.31 -23.23
CA GLY A 439 10.47 -0.33 -22.52
C GLY A 439 9.37 -1.22 -23.09
N GLY A 440 9.73 -2.17 -23.96
CA GLY A 440 8.82 -3.15 -24.56
C GLY A 440 8.55 -4.40 -23.71
N PRO A 441 7.96 -5.45 -24.30
CA PRO A 441 7.54 -6.68 -23.60
C PRO A 441 8.63 -7.39 -22.81
N ALA A 442 9.88 -7.36 -23.29
CA ALA A 442 11.01 -7.96 -22.58
C ALA A 442 11.28 -7.29 -21.22
N ARG A 443 11.01 -5.98 -21.08
CA ARG A 443 11.12 -5.27 -19.81
C ARG A 443 10.02 -5.70 -18.84
N ASP A 444 8.81 -5.89 -19.35
CA ASP A 444 7.68 -6.37 -18.56
C ASP A 444 7.93 -7.79 -18.05
N GLN A 445 8.48 -8.68 -18.89
CA GLN A 445 8.91 -10.02 -18.49
C GLN A 445 10.01 -9.97 -17.42
N LEU A 446 11.03 -9.12 -17.62
CA LEU A 446 12.11 -8.94 -16.63
C LEU A 446 11.57 -8.43 -15.29
N ALA A 447 10.68 -7.44 -15.32
CA ALA A 447 10.00 -6.91 -14.14
C ALA A 447 9.11 -7.96 -13.47
N SER A 448 8.42 -8.80 -14.25
CA SER A 448 7.56 -9.88 -13.76
C SER A 448 8.35 -10.99 -13.06
N SER A 449 9.49 -11.39 -13.64
CA SER A 449 10.43 -12.33 -13.00
C SER A 449 11.01 -11.76 -11.71
N CYS A 450 11.41 -10.47 -11.72
CA CYS A 450 11.85 -9.77 -10.50
C CYS A 450 10.75 -9.75 -9.44
N LEU A 451 9.50 -9.47 -9.82
CA LEU A 451 8.38 -9.44 -8.90
C LEU A 451 8.06 -10.84 -8.33
N GLY A 452 8.23 -11.89 -9.13
CA GLY A 452 8.18 -13.28 -8.67
C GLY A 452 9.23 -13.55 -7.59
N TRP A 453 10.49 -13.15 -7.84
CA TRP A 453 11.57 -13.28 -6.88
C TRP A 453 11.33 -12.49 -5.58
N LEU A 454 10.70 -11.31 -5.67
CA LEU A 454 10.25 -10.54 -4.50
C LEU A 454 9.12 -11.25 -3.74
N CYS A 455 8.17 -11.88 -4.44
CA CYS A 455 7.09 -12.65 -3.82
C CYS A 455 7.65 -13.87 -3.07
N ASP A 456 8.62 -14.57 -3.67
CA ASP A 456 9.31 -15.68 -3.03
C ASP A 456 10.05 -15.20 -1.77
N GLY A 457 10.78 -14.08 -1.87
CA GLY A 457 11.42 -13.45 -0.71
C GLY A 457 10.45 -13.02 0.39
N CYS A 458 9.29 -12.50 0.01
CA CYS A 458 8.23 -12.13 0.94
C CYS A 458 7.67 -13.35 1.68
N ARG A 459 7.47 -14.46 0.96
CA ARG A 459 7.00 -15.73 1.54
C ARG A 459 8.02 -16.29 2.52
N ASP A 460 9.29 -16.31 2.15
CA ASP A 460 10.38 -16.78 3.02
C ASP A 460 10.53 -15.87 4.25
N TYR A 461 10.35 -14.56 4.08
CA TYR A 461 10.33 -13.60 5.18
C TYR A 461 9.16 -13.85 6.16
N LEU A 462 7.97 -14.16 5.66
CA LEU A 462 6.82 -14.49 6.53
C LEU A 462 7.03 -15.80 7.29
N ALA A 463 7.72 -16.78 6.68
CA ALA A 463 7.98 -18.08 7.29
C ALA A 463 9.08 -18.03 8.37
N GLU A 464 10.17 -17.31 8.11
CA GLU A 464 11.40 -17.40 8.90
C GLU A 464 11.91 -16.06 9.44
N GLY A 465 11.23 -14.96 9.12
CA GLY A 465 11.76 -13.61 9.31
C GLY A 465 12.96 -13.33 8.41
N LEU A 466 13.72 -12.29 8.75
CA LEU A 466 14.91 -11.90 7.96
C LEU A 466 16.07 -12.91 8.04
N GLY A 467 16.07 -13.77 9.07
CA GLY A 467 17.17 -14.68 9.37
C GLY A 467 18.45 -13.95 9.83
N PRO A 468 19.59 -14.66 9.94
CA PRO A 468 20.85 -14.07 10.34
C PRO A 468 21.35 -13.08 9.28
N VAL A 469 21.61 -11.85 9.70
CA VAL A 469 22.29 -10.83 8.90
C VAL A 469 23.68 -10.64 9.49
N PRO A 470 24.77 -10.79 8.72
CA PRO A 470 26.11 -10.53 9.24
C PRO A 470 26.19 -9.12 9.79
N SER A 471 26.62 -9.01 11.05
CA SER A 471 26.82 -7.72 11.70
C SER A 471 27.99 -7.02 11.04
N VAL A 472 27.80 -5.75 10.71
CA VAL A 472 28.89 -4.89 10.27
C VAL A 472 29.53 -4.33 11.53
N ALA A 473 30.86 -4.38 11.62
CA ALA A 473 31.55 -3.73 12.71
C ALA A 473 31.18 -2.24 12.69
N ALA A 474 30.74 -1.70 13.83
CA ALA A 474 30.78 -0.27 14.02
C ALA A 474 32.21 0.19 13.74
N MET A 475 32.36 1.36 13.13
CA MET A 475 33.63 2.08 13.17
C MET A 475 33.46 3.09 14.32
N PRO A 476 33.61 2.67 15.58
CA PRO A 476 33.56 3.61 16.68
C PRO A 476 34.63 4.64 16.40
N THR A 477 34.27 5.91 16.46
CA THR A 477 35.22 7.02 16.39
C THR A 477 36.18 7.03 17.59
N GLY A 478 36.13 6.03 18.46
CA GLY A 478 36.79 6.02 19.75
C GLY A 478 36.28 7.08 20.72
N LEU A 479 35.26 7.90 20.39
CA LEU A 479 34.79 9.00 21.26
C LEU A 479 34.27 8.50 22.62
N ASP A 480 33.48 7.43 22.63
CA ASP A 480 32.99 6.82 23.87
C ASP A 480 34.15 6.24 24.71
N GLN A 481 35.09 5.56 24.06
CA GLN A 481 36.26 4.95 24.70
C GLN A 481 37.20 6.02 25.26
N TRP A 482 37.49 7.04 24.48
CA TRP A 482 38.21 8.24 24.87
C TRP A 482 37.57 8.90 26.09
N TRP A 483 36.26 9.15 26.05
CA TRP A 483 35.55 9.79 27.15
C TRP A 483 35.63 8.97 28.44
N GLN A 484 35.42 7.65 28.35
CA GLN A 484 35.53 6.76 29.51
C GLN A 484 36.95 6.71 30.07
N GLN A 485 37.97 6.58 29.21
CA GLN A 485 39.37 6.52 29.64
C GLN A 485 39.81 7.85 30.26
N ALA A 486 39.55 8.97 29.58
CA ALA A 486 39.96 10.29 30.04
C ALA A 486 39.23 10.72 31.33
N THR A 487 37.96 10.35 31.50
CA THR A 487 37.25 10.63 32.77
C THR A 487 37.70 9.70 33.91
N ALA A 488 37.96 8.41 33.62
CA ALA A 488 38.49 7.48 34.61
C ALA A 488 39.91 7.83 35.05
N ALA A 489 40.74 8.34 34.14
CA ALA A 489 42.09 8.85 34.42
C ALA A 489 42.09 10.22 35.13
N GLY A 490 40.93 10.88 35.24
CA GLY A 490 40.80 12.22 35.81
C GLY A 490 41.32 13.35 34.91
N GLU A 491 41.65 13.04 33.65
CA GLU A 491 42.08 13.99 32.63
C GLU A 491 40.91 14.88 32.17
N LEU A 492 39.70 14.34 32.14
CA LEU A 492 38.47 15.08 31.89
C LEU A 492 37.55 15.05 33.10
N VAL A 493 37.14 16.23 33.57
CA VAL A 493 36.17 16.37 34.67
C VAL A 493 34.90 16.99 34.13
N ALA A 494 33.86 16.17 33.98
CA ALA A 494 32.55 16.62 33.53
C ALA A 494 31.89 17.56 34.55
N ARG A 495 31.09 18.52 34.06
CA ARG A 495 30.29 19.48 34.87
C ARG A 495 31.12 20.42 35.76
N ARG A 496 32.40 20.56 35.47
CA ARG A 496 33.31 21.50 36.14
C ARG A 496 33.97 22.36 35.07
N GLY A 497 34.12 23.66 35.29
CA GLY A 497 34.76 24.57 34.33
C GLY A 497 34.00 24.73 33.00
N TRP A 498 34.60 25.48 32.07
CA TRP A 498 34.02 25.75 30.75
C TRP A 498 35.11 25.81 29.67
N THR A 499 35.38 24.67 29.04
CA THR A 499 36.42 24.55 28.02
C THR A 499 35.91 24.84 26.59
N THR A 500 36.81 25.36 25.74
CA THR A 500 36.53 25.65 24.32
C THR A 500 36.57 24.38 23.46
N PRO A 501 35.83 24.34 22.32
CA PRO A 501 35.80 23.17 21.46
C PRO A 501 37.17 22.78 20.90
N SER A 502 38.08 23.74 20.69
CA SER A 502 39.44 23.51 20.21
C SER A 502 40.27 22.72 21.20
N LEU A 503 40.23 23.06 22.50
CA LEU A 503 40.97 22.35 23.53
C LEU A 503 40.48 20.90 23.70
N VAL A 504 39.16 20.70 23.63
CA VAL A 504 38.58 19.35 23.69
C VAL A 504 38.94 18.54 22.45
N TRP A 505 38.98 19.20 21.28
CA TRP A 505 39.42 18.59 20.03
C TRP A 505 40.88 18.16 20.10
N ASP A 506 41.78 19.02 20.56
CA ASP A 506 43.21 18.73 20.65
C ASP A 506 43.47 17.55 21.59
N HIS A 507 42.76 17.50 22.72
CA HIS A 507 42.81 16.37 23.64
C HIS A 507 42.36 15.06 22.99
N TYR A 508 41.20 15.08 22.32
CA TYR A 508 40.67 13.91 21.61
C TYR A 508 41.57 13.47 20.45
N ALA A 509 42.06 14.39 19.64
CA ALA A 509 42.90 14.10 18.49
C ALA A 509 44.23 13.47 18.91
N THR A 510 44.82 13.95 20.01
CA THR A 510 46.04 13.38 20.60
C THR A 510 45.82 11.93 21.05
N TRP A 511 44.73 11.68 21.78
CA TRP A 511 44.35 10.33 22.20
C TRP A 511 44.10 9.41 20.99
N SER A 512 43.37 9.90 19.98
CA SER A 512 43.02 9.11 18.79
C SER A 512 44.26 8.70 17.99
N GLN A 513 45.26 9.58 17.91
CA GLN A 513 46.55 9.28 17.29
C GLN A 513 47.33 8.22 18.09
N HIS A 514 47.34 8.32 19.42
CA HIS A 514 48.02 7.37 20.29
C HIS A 514 47.40 5.96 20.19
N GLU A 515 46.07 5.86 20.20
CA GLU A 515 45.34 4.60 20.15
C GLU A 515 45.15 4.03 18.73
N GLY A 516 45.63 4.73 17.69
CA GLY A 516 45.45 4.34 16.30
C GLY A 516 43.98 4.33 15.85
N GLN A 517 43.11 5.07 16.53
CA GLN A 517 41.68 5.13 16.25
C GLN A 517 41.37 6.13 15.13
N PRO A 518 40.32 5.87 14.31
CA PRO A 518 39.85 6.84 13.31
C PRO A 518 39.36 8.14 13.99
N VAL A 519 39.92 9.28 13.60
CA VAL A 519 39.57 10.59 14.16
C VAL A 519 38.17 11.01 13.70
N ALA A 520 37.24 11.20 14.64
CA ALA A 520 35.94 11.84 14.43
C ALA A 520 36.10 13.24 13.85
N SER A 521 35.12 13.73 13.12
CA SER A 521 35.03 15.13 12.75
C SER A 521 34.70 16.04 13.95
N ALA A 522 35.03 17.33 13.85
CA ALA A 522 34.72 18.31 14.90
C ALA A 522 33.21 18.42 15.20
N ARG A 523 32.37 18.12 14.20
CA ARG A 523 30.92 18.06 14.32
C ARG A 523 30.47 16.88 15.17
N GLU A 524 31.05 15.69 14.93
CA GLU A 524 30.76 14.46 15.68
C GLU A 524 31.19 14.61 17.14
N LEU A 525 32.40 15.13 17.40
CA LEU A 525 32.85 15.46 18.75
C LEU A 525 31.88 16.44 19.42
N GLY A 526 31.49 17.51 18.75
CA GLY A 526 30.55 18.49 19.31
C GLY A 526 29.14 17.92 19.56
N SER A 527 28.68 16.98 18.73
CA SER A 527 27.42 16.27 18.92
C SER A 527 27.49 15.35 20.14
N PHE A 528 28.56 14.58 20.25
CA PHE A 528 28.86 13.71 21.39
C PHE A 528 28.94 14.50 22.70
N LEU A 529 29.69 15.60 22.75
CA LEU A 529 29.84 16.41 23.96
C LEU A 529 28.49 16.93 24.48
N ARG A 530 27.53 17.22 23.61
CA ARG A 530 26.17 17.65 24.03
C ARG A 530 25.35 16.52 24.67
N THR A 531 25.72 15.26 24.49
CA THR A 531 25.05 14.13 25.16
C THR A 531 25.62 13.89 26.56
N VAL A 532 26.91 14.16 26.76
CA VAL A 532 27.62 13.89 28.02
C VAL A 532 27.77 15.10 28.94
N VAL A 533 27.77 16.33 28.40
CA VAL A 533 27.89 17.58 29.16
C VAL A 533 26.99 18.70 28.64
N GLN A 534 26.76 19.71 29.48
CA GLN A 534 26.04 20.93 29.08
C GLN A 534 26.90 21.78 28.14
N ALA A 535 26.25 22.46 27.19
CA ALA A 535 26.88 23.44 26.31
C ALA A 535 26.23 24.81 26.49
N LYS A 536 27.03 25.88 26.48
CA LYS A 536 26.55 27.27 26.49
C LYS A 536 27.12 28.04 25.30
N ARG A 537 26.40 29.06 24.84
CA ARG A 537 26.86 29.97 23.79
C ARG A 537 27.26 31.31 24.42
N THR A 538 28.45 31.79 24.08
CA THR A 538 29.00 33.09 24.49
C THR A 538 29.29 33.95 23.26
N ASN A 539 29.69 35.20 23.47
CA ASN A 539 30.13 36.09 22.39
C ASN A 539 31.38 35.56 21.64
N SER A 540 32.15 34.68 22.29
CA SER A 540 33.37 34.07 21.76
C SER A 540 33.18 32.66 21.20
N GLY A 541 31.96 32.11 21.23
CA GLY A 541 31.64 30.79 20.64
C GLY A 541 30.86 29.86 21.58
N VAL A 542 30.85 28.56 21.26
CA VAL A 542 30.27 27.53 22.13
C VAL A 542 31.32 27.12 23.16
N ARG A 543 30.93 26.90 24.42
CA ARG A 543 31.76 26.26 25.46
C ARG A 543 31.03 25.06 26.05
N TYR A 544 31.79 24.05 26.48
CA TYR A 544 31.28 22.82 27.10
C TYR A 544 31.61 22.81 28.59
N ALA A 545 30.67 22.36 29.43
CA ALA A 545 30.82 22.28 30.87
C ALA A 545 31.71 21.08 31.27
N LEU A 546 33.01 21.21 31.03
CA LEU A 546 34.05 20.24 31.35
C LEU A 546 35.38 20.97 31.58
N THR A 547 36.30 20.33 32.31
CA THR A 547 37.68 20.80 32.52
C THR A 547 38.64 19.72 32.03
N ILE A 548 39.76 20.15 31.41
CA ILE A 548 40.87 19.28 31.03
C ILE A 548 42.00 19.47 32.05
N ALA A 549 42.43 18.39 32.70
CA ALA A 549 43.50 18.45 33.70
C ALA A 549 44.80 18.98 33.09
N GLY A 550 45.46 19.91 33.78
CA GLY A 550 46.70 20.53 33.31
C GLY A 550 46.52 21.66 32.29
N VAL A 551 45.29 21.96 31.86
CA VAL A 551 44.97 23.12 31.03
C VAL A 551 44.32 24.19 31.91
N THR A 552 45.05 25.25 32.21
CA THR A 552 44.48 26.44 32.86
C THR A 552 43.71 27.24 31.81
N ASP A 553 42.38 27.19 31.86
CA ASP A 553 41.56 28.18 31.17
C ASP A 553 41.96 29.55 31.74
N GLY A 554 42.27 30.54 30.88
CA GLY A 554 42.63 31.90 31.29
C GLY A 554 41.52 32.69 32.02
N GLU A 555 40.54 32.00 32.61
CA GLU A 555 39.42 32.53 33.40
C GLU A 555 39.10 31.64 34.63
N GLY A 556 40.10 31.05 35.29
CA GLY A 556 39.90 30.39 36.60
C GLY A 556 41.05 29.58 37.11
#